data_AF-A0A956HVZ5-F1
#
_entry.id   AF-A0A956HVZ5-F1
#
_cell.length_a   1.000
_cell.length_b   1.000
_cell.length_c   1.000
_cell.angle_alpha   90.00
_cell.angle_beta   90.00
_cell.angle_gamma   90.00
#
_symmetry.space_group_name_H-M   'P 1'
#
loop_
_entity.id
_entity.type
_entity.pdbx_description
1 polymer ?
#
loop_
_entity_poly.entity_id
_entity_poly.type
_entity_poly.pdbx_seq_one_letter_code
_entity_poly.pdbx_strand_id
1 'polypeptide(L)'
;MVRVLVVLLVLAVARLAVAAPVIESGREKEVLALFAPYELGGEVVSGWKLMNVRVAPDAIGVELEGPNGKTASFRLVHPDTAVPAAPRTRSFAVIRESAADQAIAPLVVAVRRNDAGGFWKDAPAAAPRPSVPEPDDAGGGLWFTLLITALGLSAVWFIARRNRGGPTKSKT
;
A
#
# COMPACT_ATOMS: atom_id res chain seq x y z
N MET A 1 11.43 29.42 38.84
CA MET A 1 10.16 29.20 38.11
C MET A 1 10.33 28.56 36.73
N VAL A 2 11.48 28.67 36.04
CA VAL A 2 11.70 28.09 34.69
C VAL A 2 11.81 26.55 34.67
N ARG A 3 12.17 25.91 35.78
CA ARG A 3 12.35 24.45 35.87
C ARG A 3 11.05 23.63 35.89
N VAL A 4 9.92 24.23 36.29
CA VAL A 4 8.62 23.52 36.36
C VAL A 4 7.96 23.41 34.97
N LEU A 5 8.29 24.32 34.05
CA LEU A 5 7.72 24.34 32.69
C LEU A 5 8.29 23.21 31.79
N VAL A 6 9.54 22.80 32.01
CA VAL A 6 10.18 21.74 31.20
C VAL A 6 9.60 20.35 31.51
N VAL A 7 9.17 20.12 32.75
CA VAL A 7 8.57 18.82 33.16
C VAL A 7 7.17 18.61 32.56
N LEU A 8 6.38 19.68 32.37
CA LEU A 8 5.08 19.60 31.71
C LEU A 8 5.17 19.40 30.19
N LEU A 9 6.30 19.73 29.57
CA LEU A 9 6.52 19.50 28.14
C LEU A 9 6.97 18.07 27.81
N VAL A 10 7.54 17.32 28.77
CA VAL A 10 7.89 15.90 28.60
C VAL A 10 6.65 14.98 28.73
N LEU A 11 5.56 15.46 29.31
CA LEU A 11 4.24 14.80 29.22
C LEU A 11 3.60 14.96 27.82
N ALA A 12 4.19 15.76 26.94
CA ALA A 12 3.84 15.78 25.53
C ALA A 12 4.46 14.57 24.81
N VAL A 13 3.64 13.91 23.98
CA VAL A 13 4.03 12.93 22.96
C VAL A 13 4.29 11.50 23.44
N ALA A 14 3.65 11.05 24.53
CA ALA A 14 3.17 9.67 24.54
C ALA A 14 1.97 9.59 23.58
N ARG A 15 2.23 9.60 22.27
CA ARG A 15 1.24 9.10 21.31
C ARG A 15 1.08 7.63 21.68
N LEU A 16 0.06 7.34 22.50
CA LEU A 16 -0.45 5.99 22.64
C LEU A 16 -0.61 5.50 21.20
N ALA A 17 0.21 4.51 20.83
CA ALA A 17 0.06 3.80 19.58
C ALA A 17 -1.29 3.08 19.70
N VAL A 18 -2.37 3.79 19.40
CA VAL A 18 -3.70 3.22 19.29
C VAL A 18 -3.58 2.21 18.18
N ALA A 19 -3.80 0.95 18.54
CA ALA A 19 -3.66 -0.14 17.60
C ALA A 19 -4.59 0.14 16.41
N ALA A 20 -4.05 0.05 15.20
CA ALA A 20 -4.85 0.32 14.01
C ALA A 20 -5.98 -0.71 13.92
N PRO A 21 -7.19 -0.30 13.51
CA PRO A 21 -8.27 -1.24 13.26
C PRO A 21 -7.86 -2.22 12.16
N VAL A 22 -8.08 -3.51 12.38
CA VAL A 22 -7.74 -4.58 11.42
C VAL A 22 -8.93 -5.46 11.08
N ILE A 23 -8.94 -5.99 9.87
CA ILE A 23 -9.80 -7.09 9.43
C ILE A 23 -9.12 -8.40 9.82
N GLU A 24 -9.76 -9.17 10.69
CA GLU A 24 -9.26 -10.50 11.09
C GLU A 24 -9.27 -11.49 9.92
N SER A 25 -8.32 -12.43 9.94
CA SER A 25 -8.29 -13.57 9.02
C SER A 25 -9.53 -14.46 9.17
N GLY A 26 -9.96 -15.14 8.10
CA GLY A 26 -11.09 -16.07 8.15
C GLY A 26 -12.45 -15.43 7.85
N ARG A 27 -12.46 -14.14 7.47
CA ARG A 27 -13.67 -13.37 7.15
C ARG A 27 -13.94 -13.26 5.66
N GLU A 28 -13.29 -14.08 4.84
CA GLU A 28 -13.39 -14.05 3.38
C GLU A 28 -14.84 -14.24 2.91
N LYS A 29 -15.59 -15.13 3.57
CA LYS A 29 -17.02 -15.35 3.26
C LYS A 29 -17.87 -14.11 3.55
N GLU A 30 -17.62 -13.43 4.66
CA GLU A 30 -18.33 -12.21 5.03
C GLU A 30 -17.98 -11.05 4.08
N VAL A 31 -16.71 -10.95 3.68
CA VAL A 31 -16.26 -9.99 2.68
C VAL A 31 -16.97 -10.23 1.34
N LEU A 32 -17.04 -11.47 0.86
CA LEU A 32 -17.76 -11.79 -0.38
C LEU A 32 -19.26 -11.48 -0.28
N ALA A 33 -19.86 -11.73 0.90
CA ALA A 33 -21.27 -11.43 1.15
C ALA A 33 -21.59 -9.92 1.05
N LEU A 34 -20.61 -9.02 1.24
CA LEU A 34 -20.80 -7.58 1.01
C LEU A 34 -21.24 -7.27 -0.42
N PHE A 35 -20.78 -8.08 -1.39
CA PHE A 35 -21.03 -7.84 -2.80
C PHE A 35 -22.29 -8.52 -3.33
N ALA A 36 -23.04 -9.27 -2.51
CA ALA A 36 -24.29 -9.91 -2.95
C ALA A 36 -25.27 -8.88 -3.55
N PRO A 37 -25.92 -9.16 -4.70
CA PRO A 37 -26.02 -10.46 -5.37
C PRO A 37 -24.90 -10.75 -6.39
N TYR A 38 -23.86 -9.91 -6.47
CA TYR A 38 -22.76 -10.10 -7.41
C TYR A 38 -21.78 -11.16 -6.91
N GLU A 39 -21.34 -12.03 -7.81
CA GLU A 39 -20.39 -13.12 -7.53
C GLU A 39 -19.06 -12.88 -8.24
N LEU A 40 -17.98 -13.50 -7.74
CA LEU A 40 -16.68 -13.50 -8.44
C LEU A 40 -16.82 -14.13 -9.83
N GLY A 41 -16.25 -13.48 -10.84
CA GLY A 41 -16.42 -13.80 -12.25
C GLY A 41 -17.79 -13.40 -12.84
N GLY A 42 -18.74 -13.01 -11.99
CA GLY A 42 -20.09 -12.61 -12.37
C GLY A 42 -20.13 -11.19 -12.94
N GLU A 43 -21.16 -10.94 -13.77
CA GLU A 43 -21.40 -9.63 -14.38
C GLU A 43 -22.07 -8.68 -13.37
N VAL A 44 -21.54 -7.46 -13.26
CA VAL A 44 -22.05 -6.40 -12.38
C VAL A 44 -22.97 -5.46 -13.15
N VAL A 45 -22.50 -5.01 -14.31
CA VAL A 45 -23.21 -4.22 -15.32
C VAL A 45 -22.71 -4.65 -16.70
N SER A 46 -23.41 -4.24 -17.77
CA SER A 46 -23.11 -4.72 -19.14
C SER A 46 -21.61 -4.68 -19.49
N GLY A 47 -21.03 -5.87 -19.66
CA GLY A 47 -19.64 -6.09 -20.04
C GLY A 47 -18.61 -5.92 -18.93
N TRP A 48 -19.02 -5.63 -17.69
CA TRP A 48 -18.15 -5.50 -16.53
C TRP A 48 -18.34 -6.66 -15.56
N LYS A 49 -17.25 -7.34 -15.21
CA LYS A 49 -17.23 -8.48 -14.31
C LYS A 49 -16.44 -8.19 -13.04
N LEU A 50 -16.91 -8.71 -11.92
CA LEU A 50 -16.16 -8.67 -10.66
C LEU A 50 -15.06 -9.74 -10.72
N MET A 51 -13.80 -9.35 -10.87
CA MET A 51 -12.73 -10.31 -11.12
C MET A 51 -11.99 -10.73 -9.86
N ASN A 52 -11.78 -9.80 -8.94
CA ASN A 52 -10.94 -10.05 -7.78
C ASN A 52 -11.43 -9.29 -6.55
N VAL A 53 -11.31 -9.95 -5.40
CA VAL A 53 -11.54 -9.38 -4.08
C VAL A 53 -10.38 -9.82 -3.19
N ARG A 54 -9.48 -8.89 -2.87
CA ARG A 54 -8.31 -9.12 -2.03
C ARG A 54 -8.58 -8.57 -0.64
N VAL A 55 -8.33 -9.38 0.39
CA VAL A 55 -8.46 -8.96 1.79
C VAL A 55 -7.06 -8.73 2.36
N ALA A 56 -6.80 -7.51 2.79
CA ALA A 56 -5.65 -7.13 3.58
C ALA A 56 -6.12 -6.71 4.99
N PRO A 57 -5.24 -6.70 6.01
CA PRO A 57 -5.61 -6.30 7.36
C PRO A 57 -6.21 -4.90 7.43
N ASP A 58 -5.78 -3.97 6.57
CA ASP A 58 -6.16 -2.56 6.59
C ASP A 58 -7.12 -2.16 5.46
N ALA A 59 -7.41 -3.06 4.52
CA ALA A 59 -8.25 -2.75 3.35
C ALA A 59 -8.81 -4.00 2.67
N ILE A 60 -9.92 -3.82 1.95
CA ILE A 60 -10.41 -4.77 0.94
C ILE A 60 -10.24 -4.15 -0.43
N GLY A 61 -9.42 -4.76 -1.29
CA GLY A 61 -9.23 -4.34 -2.67
C GLY A 61 -10.20 -5.07 -3.60
N VAL A 62 -10.82 -4.35 -4.52
CA VAL A 62 -11.80 -4.89 -5.47
C VAL A 62 -11.38 -4.50 -6.88
N GLU A 63 -11.34 -5.48 -7.78
CA GLU A 63 -10.98 -5.28 -9.19
C GLU A 63 -12.11 -5.80 -10.09
N LEU A 64 -12.44 -5.00 -11.10
CA LEU A 64 -13.35 -5.34 -12.17
C LEU A 64 -12.63 -5.31 -13.51
N GLU A 65 -13.07 -6.19 -14.41
CA GLU A 65 -12.66 -6.19 -15.81
C GLU A 65 -13.87 -5.84 -16.68
N GLY A 66 -13.66 -4.91 -17.61
CA GLY A 66 -14.65 -4.38 -18.53
C GLY A 66 -14.31 -4.70 -19.99
N PRO A 67 -15.11 -4.17 -20.94
CA PRO A 67 -14.92 -4.43 -22.36
C PRO A 67 -13.54 -3.97 -22.86
N ASN A 68 -12.97 -4.72 -23.80
CA ASN A 68 -11.67 -4.45 -24.42
C ASN A 68 -10.51 -4.39 -23.40
N GLY A 69 -10.59 -5.18 -22.32
CA GLY A 69 -9.54 -5.26 -21.29
C GLY A 69 -9.43 -4.02 -20.41
N LYS A 70 -10.46 -3.15 -20.38
CA LYS A 70 -10.51 -2.03 -19.43
C LYS A 70 -10.60 -2.58 -18.02
N THR A 71 -9.95 -1.93 -17.07
CA THR A 71 -10.01 -2.32 -15.66
C THR A 71 -10.60 -1.20 -14.82
N ALA A 72 -11.23 -1.59 -13.72
CA ALA A 72 -11.65 -0.68 -12.67
C ALA A 72 -11.31 -1.25 -11.31
N SER A 73 -10.84 -0.41 -10.39
CA SER A 73 -10.61 -0.81 -9.00
C SER A 73 -11.04 0.24 -7.99
N PHE A 74 -11.37 -0.26 -6.80
CA PHE A 74 -11.62 0.54 -5.61
C PHE A 74 -11.22 -0.25 -4.36
N ARG A 75 -11.01 0.47 -3.26
CA ARG A 75 -10.73 -0.09 -1.94
C ARG A 75 -11.83 0.27 -0.95
N LEU A 76 -12.10 -0.66 -0.04
CA LEU A 76 -12.84 -0.43 1.18
C LEU A 76 -11.84 -0.31 2.33
N VAL A 77 -11.84 0.82 3.02
CA VAL A 77 -10.92 1.12 4.14
C VAL A 77 -11.71 1.52 5.37
N HIS A 78 -11.05 1.58 6.54
CA HIS A 78 -11.72 2.04 7.77
C HIS A 78 -12.26 3.48 7.58
N PRO A 79 -13.46 3.84 8.10
CA PRO A 79 -14.09 5.13 7.79
C PRO A 79 -13.26 6.34 8.23
N ASP A 80 -12.45 6.18 9.26
CA ASP A 80 -11.57 7.21 9.81
C ASP A 80 -10.29 7.44 9.00
N THR A 81 -9.97 6.55 8.05
CA THR A 81 -8.76 6.68 7.21
C THR A 81 -9.00 7.47 5.93
N ALA A 82 -10.26 7.64 5.52
CA ALA A 82 -10.62 8.27 4.26
C ALA A 82 -10.93 9.77 4.40
N VAL A 83 -10.75 10.50 3.30
CA VAL A 83 -11.14 11.92 3.19
C VAL A 83 -12.63 12.11 3.51
N PRO A 84 -13.04 13.26 4.09
CA PRO A 84 -14.43 13.47 4.52
C PRO A 84 -15.50 13.32 3.42
N ALA A 85 -15.14 13.56 2.16
CA ALA A 85 -16.07 13.48 1.03
C ALA A 85 -16.24 12.07 0.44
N ALA A 86 -15.49 11.07 0.92
CA ALA A 86 -15.57 9.72 0.40
C ALA A 86 -16.94 9.08 0.76
N PRO A 87 -17.56 8.29 -0.14
CA PRO A 87 -18.75 7.50 0.22
C PRO A 87 -18.45 6.57 1.40
N ARG A 88 -19.33 6.56 2.40
CA ARG A 88 -19.19 5.77 3.63
C ARG A 88 -20.35 4.80 3.84
N THR A 89 -20.06 3.73 4.55
CA THR A 89 -21.00 2.75 5.12
C THR A 89 -20.72 2.67 6.64
N ARG A 90 -21.32 1.70 7.35
CA ARG A 90 -21.09 1.55 8.79
C ARG A 90 -19.66 1.14 9.10
N SER A 91 -19.11 0.25 8.29
CA SER A 91 -17.76 -0.28 8.43
C SER A 91 -16.77 0.37 7.46
N PHE A 92 -17.17 0.92 6.32
CA PHE A 92 -16.20 1.24 5.27
C PHE A 92 -16.28 2.67 4.76
N ALA A 93 -15.15 3.20 4.33
CA ALA A 93 -15.08 4.27 3.35
C ALA A 93 -14.57 3.72 2.02
N VAL A 94 -15.09 4.26 0.92
CA VAL A 94 -14.78 3.82 -0.44
C VAL A 94 -13.74 4.75 -1.06
N ILE A 95 -12.58 4.21 -1.43
CA ILE A 95 -11.53 4.91 -2.18
C ILE A 95 -11.50 4.36 -3.61
N ARG A 96 -11.81 5.20 -4.59
CA ARG A 96 -11.72 4.84 -6.01
C ARG A 96 -10.30 5.04 -6.50
N GLU A 97 -9.79 4.08 -7.26
CA GLU A 97 -8.40 4.12 -7.75
C GLU A 97 -8.33 4.35 -9.28
N SER A 98 -9.45 4.15 -9.97
CA SER A 98 -9.53 4.27 -11.42
C SER A 98 -10.89 4.81 -11.85
N ALA A 99 -10.95 5.37 -13.05
CA ALA A 99 -12.17 5.97 -13.60
C ALA A 99 -13.05 4.91 -14.29
N ALA A 100 -14.08 4.43 -13.57
CA ALA A 100 -15.19 3.64 -14.14
C ALA A 100 -16.41 3.70 -13.22
N ASP A 101 -16.86 4.92 -12.91
CA ASP A 101 -17.83 5.15 -11.84
C ASP A 101 -19.15 4.37 -12.01
N GLN A 102 -19.58 4.20 -13.25
CA GLN A 102 -20.78 3.44 -13.60
C GLN A 102 -20.69 1.94 -13.25
N ALA A 103 -19.49 1.35 -13.32
CA ALA A 103 -19.27 -0.06 -12.99
C ALA A 103 -19.08 -0.27 -11.48
N ILE A 104 -18.51 0.71 -10.79
CA ILE A 104 -18.26 0.66 -9.34
C ILE A 104 -19.54 0.96 -8.54
N ALA A 105 -20.39 1.86 -9.03
CA ALA A 105 -21.56 2.34 -8.28
C ALA A 105 -22.50 1.22 -7.79
N PRO A 106 -22.86 0.19 -8.57
CA PRO A 106 -23.73 -0.89 -8.10
C PRO A 106 -23.10 -1.73 -6.98
N LEU A 107 -21.78 -1.94 -7.01
CA LEU A 107 -21.06 -2.63 -5.93
C LEU A 107 -21.05 -1.79 -4.65
N VAL A 108 -20.85 -0.49 -4.74
CA VAL A 108 -20.92 0.41 -3.57
C VAL A 108 -22.32 0.40 -2.94
N VAL A 109 -23.37 0.33 -3.76
CA VAL A 109 -24.75 0.16 -3.28
C VAL A 109 -24.94 -1.17 -2.57
N ALA A 110 -24.42 -2.28 -3.14
CA ALA A 110 -24.47 -3.60 -2.52
C ALA A 110 -23.74 -3.60 -1.16
N VAL A 111 -22.51 -3.09 -1.10
CA VAL A 111 -21.72 -2.98 0.14
C VAL A 111 -22.50 -2.21 1.19
N ARG A 112 -23.08 -1.05 0.84
CA ARG A 112 -23.89 -0.25 1.79
C ARG A 112 -25.08 -1.02 2.34
N ARG A 113 -25.75 -1.82 1.49
CA ARG A 113 -26.92 -2.60 1.87
C ARG A 113 -26.56 -3.79 2.77
N ASN A 114 -25.43 -4.44 2.49
CA ASN A 114 -25.02 -5.69 3.13
C ASN A 114 -24.08 -5.49 4.33
N ASP A 115 -23.52 -4.29 4.48
CA ASP A 115 -22.64 -3.94 5.60
C ASP A 115 -23.43 -3.83 6.92
N ALA A 116 -23.30 -4.89 7.73
CA ALA A 116 -23.90 -4.97 9.06
C ALA A 116 -23.11 -4.21 10.14
N GLY A 117 -21.92 -3.68 9.84
CA GLY A 117 -20.99 -3.19 10.87
C GLY A 117 -20.00 -4.28 11.33
N GLY A 118 -19.13 -3.92 12.27
CA GLY A 118 -18.31 -4.88 13.03
C GLY A 118 -17.14 -5.50 12.27
N PHE A 119 -16.79 -4.98 11.08
CA PHE A 119 -15.70 -5.55 10.30
C PHE A 119 -14.31 -5.34 10.90
N TRP A 120 -14.16 -4.29 11.70
CA TRP A 120 -12.88 -3.88 12.23
C TRP A 120 -12.77 -4.27 13.69
N LYS A 121 -11.61 -4.82 14.03
CA LYS A 121 -11.22 -5.12 15.40
C LYS A 121 -10.02 -4.28 15.77
N ASP A 122 -9.95 -3.89 17.03
CA ASP A 122 -8.73 -3.28 17.55
C ASP A 122 -7.61 -4.32 17.47
N ALA A 123 -6.54 -4.03 16.74
CA ALA A 123 -5.40 -4.93 16.74
C ALA A 123 -4.88 -5.07 18.19
N PRO A 124 -4.47 -6.26 18.64
CA PRO A 124 -3.74 -6.36 19.90
C PRO A 124 -2.50 -5.48 19.79
N ALA A 125 -2.18 -4.76 20.87
CA ALA A 125 -0.95 -3.99 20.95
C ALA A 125 0.21 -4.90 20.55
N ALA A 126 0.92 -4.55 19.47
CA ALA A 126 1.99 -5.39 18.95
C ALA A 126 2.95 -5.70 20.10
N ALA A 127 3.18 -6.99 20.36
CA ALA A 127 4.22 -7.39 21.31
C ALA A 127 5.52 -6.70 20.87
N PRO A 128 6.31 -6.13 21.80
CA PRO A 128 7.58 -5.54 21.45
C PRO A 128 8.36 -6.57 20.64
N ARG A 129 8.73 -6.22 19.40
CA ARG A 129 9.53 -7.13 18.58
C ARG A 129 10.77 -7.47 19.41
N PRO A 130 11.15 -8.75 19.54
CA PRO A 130 12.44 -9.06 20.13
C PRO A 130 13.46 -8.23 19.37
N SER A 131 14.16 -7.35 20.10
CA SER A 131 15.28 -6.60 19.55
C SER A 131 16.22 -7.66 19.01
N VAL A 132 16.25 -7.83 17.68
CA VAL A 132 17.27 -8.63 17.02
C VAL A 132 18.57 -8.02 17.54
N PRO A 133 19.40 -8.75 18.30
CA PRO A 133 20.65 -8.21 18.79
C PRO A 133 21.37 -7.69 17.56
N GLU A 134 21.57 -6.37 17.53
CA GLU A 134 22.42 -5.72 16.55
C GLU A 134 23.72 -6.54 16.57
N PRO A 135 24.17 -7.08 15.43
CA PRO A 135 25.40 -7.86 15.41
C PRO A 135 26.47 -6.98 16.05
N ASP A 136 27.01 -7.43 17.19
CA ASP A 136 28.08 -6.75 17.89
C ASP A 136 29.12 -6.37 16.82
N ASP A 137 29.28 -5.05 16.61
CA ASP A 137 30.23 -4.45 15.67
C ASP A 137 31.68 -4.62 16.21
N ALA A 138 32.00 -5.83 16.65
CA ALA A 138 33.32 -6.28 17.05
C ALA A 138 33.91 -7.11 15.90
N GLY A 139 34.36 -6.43 14.83
CA GLY A 139 35.43 -6.99 13.97
C GLY A 139 35.28 -6.96 12.44
N GLY A 140 34.30 -6.27 11.86
CA GLY A 140 34.06 -6.32 10.40
C GLY A 140 34.59 -5.17 9.54
N GLY A 141 35.13 -4.11 10.14
CA GLY A 141 35.27 -2.78 9.51
C GLY A 141 36.46 -2.52 8.56
N LEU A 142 37.32 -3.49 8.24
CA LEU A 142 38.54 -3.22 7.44
C LEU A 142 38.64 -3.90 6.07
N TRP A 143 37.77 -4.85 5.72
CA TRP A 143 37.87 -5.57 4.45
C TRP A 143 36.94 -5.06 3.34
N PHE A 144 35.79 -4.47 3.69
CA PHE A 144 34.82 -4.00 2.67
C PHE A 144 35.21 -2.68 1.99
N THR A 145 36.07 -1.86 2.60
CA THR A 145 36.55 -0.60 2.00
C THR A 145 37.63 -0.79 0.93
N LEU A 146 38.29 -1.95 0.88
CA LEU A 146 39.34 -2.23 -0.13
C LEU A 146 38.78 -2.77 -1.46
N LEU A 147 37.53 -3.23 -1.52
CA LEU A 147 36.97 -3.85 -2.72
C LEU A 147 36.26 -2.85 -3.65
N ILE A 148 35.80 -1.70 -3.14
CA ILE A 148 35.13 -0.66 -3.93
C ILE A 148 36.14 0.24 -4.69
N THR A 149 37.37 0.40 -4.19
CA THR A 149 38.42 1.19 -4.87
C THR A 149 39.05 0.47 -6.07
N ALA A 150 39.00 -0.86 -6.15
CA ALA A 150 39.57 -1.61 -7.27
C ALA A 150 38.70 -1.62 -8.55
N LEU A 151 37.37 -1.50 -8.43
CA LEU A 151 36.46 -1.53 -9.59
C LEU A 151 36.24 -0.15 -10.25
N GLY A 152 36.50 0.95 -9.54
CA GLY A 152 36.34 2.31 -10.04
C GLY A 152 37.38 2.75 -11.08
N LEU A 153 38.57 2.13 -11.12
CA LEU A 153 39.66 2.52 -12.03
C LEU A 153 39.54 1.91 -13.44
N SER A 154 38.71 0.89 -13.63
CA SER A 154 38.50 0.23 -14.94
C SER A 154 37.56 1.01 -15.88
N ALA A 155 36.61 1.77 -15.35
CA ALA A 155 35.60 2.44 -16.18
C ALA A 155 36.13 3.71 -16.88
N VAL A 156 37.09 4.41 -16.27
CA VAL A 156 37.62 5.67 -16.82
C VAL A 156 38.52 5.42 -18.04
N TRP A 157 39.21 4.29 -18.11
CA TRP A 157 40.09 3.98 -19.25
C TRP A 157 39.32 3.64 -20.54
N PHE A 158 38.11 3.07 -20.43
CA PHE A 158 37.31 2.67 -21.59
C PHE A 158 36.67 3.88 -22.31
N ILE A 159 36.28 4.92 -21.57
CA ILE A 159 35.66 6.12 -22.16
C ILE A 159 36.69 6.99 -22.90
N ALA A 160 37.93 7.06 -22.40
CA ALA A 160 38.99 7.86 -23.04
C ALA A 160 39.47 7.28 -24.39
N ARG A 161 39.33 5.96 -24.62
CA ARG A 161 39.84 5.30 -25.84
C ARG A 161 38.92 5.46 -27.05
N ARG A 162 37.61 5.70 -26.85
CA ARG A 162 36.63 5.75 -27.95
C ARG A 162 36.67 7.05 -28.78
N ASN A 163 37.25 8.12 -28.24
CA ASN A 163 37.23 9.44 -28.87
C ASN A 163 38.43 9.78 -29.78
N ARG A 164 39.33 8.82 -30.07
CA ARG A 164 40.52 9.06 -30.92
C ARG A 164 40.40 8.59 -32.39
N GLY A 165 39.25 8.09 -32.80
CA GLY A 165 39.06 7.53 -34.14
C GLY A 165 38.21 8.39 -35.07
N GLY A 166 38.62 9.62 -35.37
CA GLY A 166 38.25 10.24 -36.65
C GLY A 166 39.16 9.68 -37.74
N PRO A 167 38.64 9.47 -38.96
CA PRO A 167 39.10 10.40 -39.98
C PRO A 167 38.01 10.90 -40.94
N THR A 168 38.24 12.15 -41.30
CA THR A 168 37.70 12.94 -42.41
C THR A 168 37.96 12.31 -43.77
N LYS A 169 37.05 12.58 -44.73
CA LYS A 169 37.27 12.89 -46.18
C LYS A 169 35.88 13.11 -46.81
N SER A 170 35.46 14.31 -47.20
CA SER A 170 35.97 15.23 -48.24
C SER A 170 35.54 14.84 -49.66
N LYS A 171 34.85 15.79 -50.31
CA LYS A 171 34.70 16.04 -51.77
C LYS A 171 33.79 15.04 -52.52
N THR A 172 32.93 15.44 -53.45
CA THR A 172 32.79 16.66 -54.27
C THR A 172 31.33 16.80 -54.67
#